data_AF-A0A7W1C8V0-F1
#
_entry.id   AF-A0A7W1C8V0-F1
#
_cell.length_a   1.000
_cell.length_b   1.000
_cell.length_c   1.000
_cell.angle_alpha   90.00
_cell.angle_beta   90.00
_cell.angle_gamma   90.00
#
_symmetry.space_group_name_H-M   'P 1'
#
loop_
_entity.id
_entity.type
_entity.pdbx_description
1 polymer ?
#
loop_
_entity_poly.entity_id
_entity_poly.type
_entity_poly.pdbx_seq_one_letter_code
_entity_poly.pdbx_strand_id
1 'polypeptide(L)'
;MSTGVKIAIGCGAALVLLVLVLIVAGVAGGLFIKNKAEDFAGGVEAQEEASETIRNLEEEHPFTPPSDGLVSDDRAATFFEVTDDAWERMEEGMQELAERGEEIEESGDEAGFGDVMAGMRGLGQSRVVLAQALDDNEMPVSEYLWTGLVLMRAYENLDRPAEESGVPVANLEIAADHRAELAELSDGGDDGTADKSTVFGMAWTWGMSEEAVQTMGWDTLGQYAP
;
A
#
# COMPACT_ATOMS: atom_id res chain seq x y z
N MET A 1 -47.02 32.51 37.34
CA MET A 1 -45.99 31.51 37.71
C MET A 1 -45.25 31.15 36.44
N SER A 2 -43.99 31.60 36.31
CA SER A 2 -43.28 31.65 35.02
C SER A 2 -42.74 30.28 34.60
N THR A 3 -42.83 30.04 33.30
CA THR A 3 -42.45 28.83 32.57
C THR A 3 -40.94 28.55 32.55
N GLY A 4 -40.13 29.33 33.26
CA GLY A 4 -38.66 29.25 33.24
C GLY A 4 -38.05 28.20 34.17
N VAL A 5 -38.74 27.78 35.23
CA VAL A 5 -38.18 26.87 36.24
C VAL A 5 -38.26 25.38 35.83
N LYS A 6 -39.15 25.02 34.90
CA LYS A 6 -39.31 23.61 34.47
C LYS A 6 -38.28 23.14 33.45
N ILE A 7 -37.61 24.06 32.74
CA ILE A 7 -36.62 23.73 31.70
C ILE A 7 -35.22 23.49 32.32
N ALA A 8 -34.91 24.08 33.47
CA ALA A 8 -33.63 23.89 34.15
C ALA A 8 -33.42 22.46 34.71
N ILE A 9 -34.50 21.77 35.09
CA ILE A 9 -34.43 20.40 35.64
C ILE A 9 -34.26 19.35 34.53
N GLY A 10 -34.77 19.62 33.33
CA GLY A 10 -34.65 18.71 32.19
C GLY A 10 -33.24 18.63 31.59
N CYS A 11 -32.51 19.74 31.57
CA CYS A 11 -31.15 19.78 31.02
C CYS A 11 -30.13 19.07 31.93
N GLY A 12 -30.28 19.21 33.25
CA GLY A 12 -29.41 18.54 34.23
C GLY A 12 -29.50 17.01 34.17
N ALA A 13 -30.70 16.45 34.00
CA ALA A 13 -30.89 15.00 33.91
C ALA A 13 -30.33 14.41 32.60
N ALA A 14 -30.47 15.12 31.48
CA ALA A 14 -29.90 14.70 30.19
C ALA A 14 -28.37 14.73 30.21
N LEU A 15 -27.77 15.75 30.82
CA LEU A 15 -26.31 15.85 30.97
C LEU A 15 -25.75 14.74 31.87
N VAL A 16 -26.43 14.41 32.97
CA VAL A 16 -26.02 13.33 33.87
C VAL A 16 -26.14 11.96 33.18
N LEU A 17 -27.19 11.73 32.41
CA LEU A 17 -27.33 10.50 31.62
C LEU A 17 -26.28 10.39 30.52
N LEU A 18 -25.96 11.48 29.83
CA LEU A 18 -24.92 11.51 28.80
C LEU A 18 -23.54 11.24 29.40
N VAL A 19 -23.22 11.85 30.55
CA VAL A 19 -21.99 11.58 31.29
C VAL A 19 -21.94 10.12 31.78
N LEU A 20 -23.05 9.57 32.26
CA LEU A 20 -23.12 8.15 32.65
C LEU A 20 -22.94 7.21 31.46
N VAL A 21 -23.52 7.51 30.29
CA VAL A 21 -23.30 6.72 29.07
C VAL A 21 -21.85 6.81 28.62
N LEU A 22 -21.22 7.99 28.66
CA LEU A 22 -19.80 8.16 28.34
C LEU A 22 -18.89 7.44 29.34
N ILE A 23 -19.23 7.41 30.63
CA ILE A 23 -18.48 6.67 31.65
C ILE A 23 -18.66 5.16 31.47
N VAL A 24 -19.87 4.67 31.21
CA VAL A 24 -20.12 3.24 30.95
C VAL A 24 -19.45 2.81 29.65
N ALA A 25 -19.51 3.62 28.59
CA ALA A 25 -18.79 3.39 27.33
C ALA A 25 -17.26 3.49 27.53
N GLY A 26 -16.77 4.38 28.40
CA GLY A 26 -15.35 4.53 28.72
C GLY A 26 -14.80 3.39 29.60
N VAL A 27 -15.61 2.84 30.50
CA VAL A 27 -15.21 1.71 31.38
C VAL A 27 -15.34 0.37 30.65
N ALA A 28 -16.41 0.15 29.88
CA ALA A 28 -16.54 -1.01 29.00
C ALA A 28 -15.55 -0.95 27.83
N GLY A 29 -15.33 0.25 27.27
CA GLY A 29 -14.30 0.52 26.26
C GLY A 29 -12.89 0.37 26.82
N GLY A 30 -12.61 0.77 28.06
CA GLY A 30 -11.27 0.70 28.65
C GLY A 30 -10.71 -0.72 28.82
N LEU A 31 -11.57 -1.71 29.10
CA LEU A 31 -11.16 -3.12 29.14
C LEU A 31 -11.02 -3.74 27.74
N PHE A 32 -11.82 -3.30 26.76
CA PHE A 32 -11.69 -3.71 25.36
C PHE A 32 -10.45 -3.08 24.70
N ILE A 33 -10.15 -1.82 25.03
CA ILE A 33 -8.97 -1.08 24.58
C ILE A 33 -7.69 -1.68 25.14
N LYS A 34 -7.66 -2.15 26.39
CA LYS A 34 -6.41 -2.66 26.98
C LYS A 34 -5.89 -3.93 26.27
N ASN A 35 -6.78 -4.89 25.96
CA ASN A 35 -6.38 -6.08 25.22
C ASN A 35 -6.15 -5.78 23.72
N LYS A 36 -6.86 -4.82 23.14
CA LYS A 36 -6.63 -4.36 21.74
C LYS A 36 -5.39 -3.48 21.59
N ALA A 37 -4.95 -2.78 22.64
CA ALA A 37 -3.78 -1.90 22.63
C ALA A 37 -2.48 -2.70 22.50
N GLU A 38 -2.41 -3.92 23.06
CA GLU A 38 -1.26 -4.80 22.90
C GLU A 38 -1.15 -5.30 21.45
N ASP A 39 -2.26 -5.69 20.81
CA ASP A 39 -2.26 -6.04 19.38
C ASP A 39 -1.99 -4.85 18.45
N PHE A 40 -2.41 -3.64 18.84
CA PHE A 40 -2.16 -2.41 18.09
C PHE A 40 -0.71 -1.95 18.23
N ALA A 41 -0.12 -2.09 19.42
CA ALA A 41 1.26 -1.72 19.66
C ALA A 41 2.22 -2.52 18.77
N GLY A 42 2.02 -3.85 18.66
CA GLY A 42 2.85 -4.68 17.77
C GLY A 42 2.72 -4.32 16.28
N GLY A 43 1.53 -3.91 15.83
CA GLY A 43 1.33 -3.46 14.45
C GLY A 43 1.98 -2.10 14.15
N VAL A 44 1.98 -1.18 15.12
CA VAL A 44 2.65 0.12 15.00
C VAL A 44 4.16 -0.04 15.02
N GLU A 45 4.70 -0.89 15.90
CA GLU A 45 6.14 -1.19 15.96
C GLU A 45 6.63 -1.82 14.64
N ALA A 46 5.88 -2.78 14.08
CA ALA A 46 6.23 -3.38 12.80
C ALA A 46 6.19 -2.36 11.64
N GLN A 47 5.23 -1.44 11.65
CA GLN A 47 5.17 -0.37 10.64
C GLN A 47 6.35 0.61 10.78
N GLU A 48 6.72 0.96 12.02
CA GLU A 48 7.88 1.83 12.29
C GLU A 48 9.18 1.16 11.84
N GLU A 49 9.35 -0.14 12.13
CA GLU A 49 10.47 -0.95 11.65
C GLU A 49 10.53 -0.99 10.12
N ALA A 50 9.40 -1.24 9.45
CA ALA A 50 9.35 -1.24 7.99
C ALA A 50 9.73 0.13 7.39
N SER A 51 9.25 1.23 7.97
CA SER A 51 9.65 2.59 7.58
C SER A 51 11.13 2.87 7.84
N GLU A 52 11.69 2.37 8.95
CA GLU A 52 13.13 2.50 9.23
C GLU A 52 13.96 1.68 8.25
N THR A 53 13.57 0.44 7.93
CA THR A 53 14.22 -0.41 6.91
C THR A 53 14.23 0.29 5.56
N ILE A 54 13.10 0.78 5.07
CA ILE A 54 13.04 1.48 3.79
C ILE A 54 13.91 2.72 3.79
N ARG A 55 13.85 3.52 4.86
CA ARG A 55 14.68 4.73 4.96
C ARG A 55 16.17 4.38 4.93
N ASN A 56 16.58 3.37 5.68
CA ASN A 56 17.97 2.92 5.68
C ASN A 56 18.38 2.41 4.30
N LEU A 57 17.50 1.65 3.62
CA LEU A 57 17.74 1.16 2.27
C LEU A 57 17.93 2.30 1.26
N GLU A 58 17.11 3.34 1.32
CA GLU A 58 17.27 4.56 0.49
C GLU A 58 18.56 5.33 0.81
N GLU A 59 18.99 5.35 2.08
CA GLU A 59 20.23 5.99 2.51
C GLU A 59 21.48 5.19 2.11
N GLU A 60 21.42 3.86 2.17
CA GLU A 60 22.51 2.93 1.84
C GLU A 60 22.66 2.71 0.33
N HIS A 61 21.54 2.66 -0.39
CA HIS A 61 21.47 2.45 -1.83
C HIS A 61 20.79 3.66 -2.51
N PRO A 62 21.40 4.85 -2.50
CA PRO A 62 20.78 6.03 -3.09
C PRO A 62 20.59 5.84 -4.59
N PHE A 63 19.34 5.91 -5.05
CA PHE A 63 19.02 5.78 -6.46
C PHE A 63 18.94 7.14 -7.16
N THR A 64 19.38 7.17 -8.42
CA THR A 64 19.14 8.28 -9.33
C THR A 64 18.80 7.69 -10.69
N PRO A 65 17.63 8.02 -11.28
CA PRO A 65 17.27 7.55 -12.61
C PRO A 65 18.41 7.77 -13.64
N PRO A 66 18.77 6.75 -14.43
CA PRO A 66 19.71 6.90 -15.53
C PRO A 66 19.28 8.00 -16.50
N SER A 67 20.21 8.85 -16.93
CA SER A 67 19.90 10.00 -17.79
C SER A 67 19.42 9.62 -19.20
N ASP A 68 19.70 8.37 -19.61
CA ASP A 68 19.24 7.79 -20.87
C ASP A 68 17.88 7.09 -20.74
N GLY A 69 17.35 6.97 -19.52
CA GLY A 69 16.08 6.31 -19.23
C GLY A 69 16.11 4.80 -19.45
N LEU A 70 17.28 4.16 -19.48
CA LEU A 70 17.42 2.73 -19.74
C LEU A 70 17.38 1.92 -18.45
N VAL A 71 16.53 0.89 -18.43
CA VAL A 71 16.59 -0.17 -17.42
C VAL A 71 17.60 -1.20 -17.90
N SER A 72 18.53 -1.64 -17.05
CA SER A 72 19.41 -2.77 -17.41
C SER A 72 18.72 -4.11 -17.16
N ASP A 73 19.10 -5.14 -17.91
CA ASP A 73 18.55 -6.49 -17.75
C ASP A 73 18.64 -7.00 -16.30
N ASP A 74 19.79 -6.81 -15.65
CA ASP A 74 20.00 -7.22 -14.26
C ASP A 74 19.02 -6.52 -13.29
N ARG A 75 18.73 -5.23 -13.50
CA ARG A 75 17.81 -4.48 -12.62
C ARG A 75 16.34 -4.77 -12.93
N ALA A 76 16.01 -5.06 -14.19
CA ALA A 76 14.69 -5.60 -14.54
C ALA A 76 14.45 -6.96 -13.86
N ALA A 77 15.45 -7.86 -13.89
CA ALA A 77 15.37 -9.15 -13.21
C ALA A 77 15.19 -8.98 -11.69
N THR A 78 15.98 -8.11 -11.04
CA THR A 78 15.79 -7.82 -9.61
C THR A 78 14.42 -7.23 -9.30
N PHE A 79 13.86 -6.38 -10.17
CA PHE A 79 12.51 -5.84 -9.98
C PHE A 79 11.47 -6.97 -9.91
N PHE A 80 11.50 -7.92 -10.85
CA PHE A 80 10.58 -9.06 -10.83
C PHE A 80 10.84 -9.99 -9.65
N GLU A 81 12.10 -10.22 -9.26
CA GLU A 81 12.46 -11.02 -8.08
C GLU A 81 11.88 -10.41 -6.79
N VAL A 82 12.02 -9.09 -6.61
CA VAL A 82 11.40 -8.37 -5.49
C VAL A 82 9.87 -8.51 -5.52
N THR A 83 9.25 -8.33 -6.69
CA THR A 83 7.79 -8.45 -6.84
C THR A 83 7.31 -9.86 -6.47
N ASP A 84 7.99 -10.89 -6.96
CA ASP A 84 7.64 -12.29 -6.75
C ASP A 84 7.84 -12.69 -5.28
N ASP A 85 8.98 -12.35 -4.69
CA ASP A 85 9.28 -12.60 -3.27
C ASP A 85 8.27 -11.93 -2.34
N ALA A 86 7.92 -10.68 -2.65
CA ALA A 86 6.95 -9.92 -1.90
C ALA A 86 5.55 -10.55 -2.04
N TRP A 87 5.15 -10.92 -3.26
CA TRP A 87 3.85 -11.56 -3.51
C TRP A 87 3.73 -12.92 -2.83
N GLU A 88 4.72 -13.81 -2.95
CA GLU A 88 4.71 -15.15 -2.32
C GLU A 88 4.48 -15.04 -0.80
N ARG A 89 5.08 -14.04 -0.16
CA ARG A 89 4.95 -13.79 1.29
C ARG A 89 3.62 -13.11 1.67
N MET A 90 2.93 -12.43 0.74
CA MET A 90 1.67 -11.72 0.98
C MET A 90 0.43 -12.49 0.52
N GLU A 91 0.56 -13.40 -0.42
CA GLU A 91 -0.53 -14.05 -1.15
C GLU A 91 -1.58 -14.64 -0.22
N GLU A 92 -1.17 -15.46 0.76
CA GLU A 92 -2.09 -16.08 1.73
C GLU A 92 -2.90 -15.02 2.50
N GLY A 93 -2.23 -13.98 2.98
CA GLY A 93 -2.87 -12.90 3.72
C GLY A 93 -3.82 -12.07 2.85
N MET A 94 -3.49 -11.88 1.58
CA MET A 94 -4.36 -11.17 0.62
C MET A 94 -5.57 -12.00 0.20
N GLN A 95 -5.40 -13.31 0.02
CA GLN A 95 -6.51 -14.24 -0.25
C GLN A 95 -7.49 -14.28 0.92
N GLU A 96 -7.00 -14.36 2.16
CA GLU A 96 -7.87 -14.29 3.34
C GLU A 96 -8.65 -12.96 3.45
N LEU A 97 -8.04 -11.84 3.02
CA LEU A 97 -8.71 -10.54 3.00
C LEU A 97 -9.77 -10.48 1.90
N ALA A 98 -9.48 -11.03 0.72
CA ALA A 98 -10.42 -11.11 -0.39
C ALA A 98 -11.64 -11.96 -0.02
N GLU A 99 -11.43 -13.17 0.53
CA GLU A 99 -12.49 -14.06 1.00
C GLU A 99 -13.39 -13.38 2.03
N ARG A 100 -12.80 -12.66 3.01
CA ARG A 100 -13.57 -11.87 3.97
C ARG A 100 -14.35 -10.73 3.32
N GLY A 101 -13.78 -10.09 2.30
CA GLY A 101 -14.45 -9.04 1.54
C GLY A 101 -15.70 -9.56 0.84
N GLU A 102 -15.61 -10.72 0.20
CA GLU A 102 -16.72 -11.41 -0.45
C GLU A 102 -17.81 -11.82 0.55
N GLU A 103 -17.44 -12.39 1.70
CA GLU A 103 -18.40 -12.76 2.76
C GLU A 103 -19.21 -11.55 3.26
N ILE A 104 -18.57 -10.39 3.42
CA ILE A 104 -19.23 -9.14 3.83
C ILE A 104 -20.19 -8.65 2.73
N GLU A 105 -19.76 -8.70 1.46
CA GLU A 105 -20.62 -8.31 0.33
C GLU A 105 -21.85 -9.22 0.20
N GLU A 106 -21.66 -10.55 0.29
CA GLU A 106 -22.75 -11.53 0.16
C GLU A 106 -23.76 -11.46 1.31
N SER A 107 -23.28 -11.23 2.54
CA SER A 107 -24.12 -11.10 3.72
C SER A 107 -24.95 -9.81 3.72
N GLY A 108 -24.51 -8.78 3.00
CA GLY A 108 -25.14 -7.46 2.97
C GLY A 108 -24.99 -6.69 4.29
N ASP A 109 -24.11 -7.16 5.18
CA ASP A 109 -23.79 -6.48 6.43
C ASP A 109 -22.85 -5.30 6.16
N GLU A 110 -23.02 -4.20 6.90
CA GLU A 110 -22.08 -3.07 6.84
C GLU A 110 -20.73 -3.50 7.42
N ALA A 111 -19.63 -3.21 6.72
CA ALA A 111 -18.27 -3.50 7.18
C ALA A 111 -18.08 -3.01 8.63
N GLY A 112 -17.88 -3.95 9.54
CA GLY A 112 -17.76 -3.66 10.95
C GLY A 112 -16.41 -3.01 11.28
N PHE A 113 -16.32 -2.39 12.46
CA PHE A 113 -15.03 -1.90 12.98
C PHE A 113 -13.97 -3.01 13.07
N GLY A 114 -14.39 -4.28 13.23
CA GLY A 114 -13.48 -5.43 13.19
C GLY A 114 -12.82 -5.63 11.83
N ASP A 115 -13.58 -5.47 10.74
CA ASP A 115 -13.14 -5.74 9.37
C ASP A 115 -12.22 -4.63 8.87
N VAL A 116 -12.54 -3.37 9.17
CA VAL A 116 -11.66 -2.22 8.93
C VAL A 116 -10.31 -2.42 9.61
N MET A 117 -10.32 -2.91 10.86
CA MET A 117 -9.09 -3.16 11.60
C MET A 117 -8.29 -4.35 11.07
N ALA A 118 -8.96 -5.38 10.54
CA ALA A 118 -8.30 -6.51 9.88
C ALA A 118 -7.61 -6.05 8.59
N GLY A 119 -8.30 -5.26 7.76
CA GLY A 119 -7.72 -4.67 6.54
C GLY A 119 -6.51 -3.78 6.86
N MET A 120 -6.58 -2.92 7.88
CA MET A 120 -5.43 -2.10 8.29
C MET A 120 -4.22 -2.94 8.74
N ARG A 121 -4.45 -4.04 9.47
CA ARG A 121 -3.35 -4.93 9.89
C ARG A 121 -2.72 -5.64 8.70
N GLY A 122 -3.54 -6.14 7.77
CA GLY A 122 -3.06 -6.76 6.54
C GLY A 122 -2.20 -5.80 5.71
N LEU A 123 -2.65 -4.54 5.56
CA LEU A 123 -1.86 -3.50 4.90
C LEU A 123 -0.53 -3.21 5.61
N GLY A 124 -0.54 -3.15 6.95
CA GLY A 124 0.67 -2.94 7.75
C GLY A 124 1.68 -4.08 7.55
N GLN A 125 1.23 -5.33 7.62
CA GLN A 125 2.07 -6.50 7.40
C GLN A 125 2.60 -6.57 5.96
N SER A 126 1.79 -6.20 4.98
CA SER A 126 2.18 -6.18 3.56
C SER A 126 3.31 -5.19 3.29
N ARG A 127 3.32 -4.05 3.99
CA ARG A 127 4.44 -3.09 3.94
C ARG A 127 5.73 -3.68 4.52
N VAL A 128 5.65 -4.37 5.65
CA VAL A 128 6.81 -5.07 6.24
C VAL A 128 7.38 -6.08 5.26
N VAL A 129 6.52 -6.87 4.63
CA VAL A 129 6.93 -7.89 3.65
C VAL A 129 7.60 -7.26 2.43
N LEU A 130 7.02 -6.20 1.88
CA LEU A 130 7.62 -5.46 0.77
C LEU A 130 8.97 -4.87 1.16
N ALA A 131 9.08 -4.26 2.35
CA ALA A 131 10.33 -3.69 2.83
C ALA A 131 11.44 -4.74 2.97
N GLN A 132 11.10 -5.94 3.49
CA GLN A 132 12.03 -7.06 3.57
C GLN A 132 12.45 -7.56 2.18
N ALA A 133 11.50 -7.71 1.25
CA ALA A 133 11.83 -8.16 -0.11
C ALA A 133 12.75 -7.17 -0.83
N LEU A 134 12.54 -5.87 -0.63
CA LEU A 134 13.41 -4.80 -1.16
C LEU A 134 14.81 -4.84 -0.52
N ASP A 135 14.89 -5.02 0.79
CA ASP A 135 16.14 -5.13 1.55
C ASP A 135 16.96 -6.38 1.14
N ASP A 136 16.30 -7.54 1.07
CA ASP A 136 16.89 -8.82 0.64
C ASP A 136 17.56 -8.72 -0.75
N ASN A 137 17.06 -7.81 -1.60
CA ASN A 137 17.47 -7.62 -2.99
C ASN A 137 18.28 -6.33 -3.22
N GLU A 138 18.66 -5.61 -2.16
CA GLU A 138 19.42 -4.35 -2.24
C GLU A 138 18.80 -3.35 -3.24
N MET A 139 17.45 -3.28 -3.28
CA MET A 139 16.71 -2.42 -4.21
C MET A 139 15.92 -1.36 -3.43
N PRO A 140 16.32 -0.07 -3.46
CA PRO A 140 15.56 0.99 -2.80
C PRO A 140 14.17 1.13 -3.46
N VAL A 141 13.18 1.60 -2.69
CA VAL A 141 11.80 1.81 -3.17
C VAL A 141 11.77 2.71 -4.39
N SER A 142 12.60 3.75 -4.40
CA SER A 142 12.74 4.70 -5.50
C SER A 142 13.18 4.04 -6.82
N GLU A 143 14.10 3.08 -6.77
CA GLU A 143 14.51 2.28 -7.94
C GLU A 143 13.43 1.30 -8.36
N TYR A 144 12.81 0.61 -7.40
CA TYR A 144 11.72 -0.34 -7.66
C TYR A 144 10.56 0.34 -8.41
N LEU A 145 10.12 1.50 -7.91
CA LEU A 145 9.06 2.30 -8.53
C LEU A 145 9.46 2.80 -9.91
N TRP A 146 10.66 3.36 -10.05
CA TRP A 146 11.12 3.85 -11.34
C TRP A 146 11.21 2.73 -12.39
N THR A 147 11.77 1.59 -12.02
CA THR A 147 11.91 0.41 -12.89
C THR A 147 10.56 -0.10 -13.34
N GLY A 148 9.64 -0.32 -12.39
CA GLY A 148 8.29 -0.77 -12.71
C GLY A 148 7.55 0.19 -13.63
N LEU A 149 7.63 1.51 -13.40
CA LEU A 149 6.99 2.51 -14.29
C LEU A 149 7.56 2.48 -15.71
N VAL A 150 8.88 2.37 -15.86
CA VAL A 150 9.53 2.33 -17.17
C VAL A 150 9.15 1.06 -17.93
N LEU A 151 9.16 -0.10 -17.26
CA LEU A 151 8.79 -1.37 -17.87
C LEU A 151 7.30 -1.44 -18.22
N MET A 152 6.42 -0.94 -17.36
CA MET A 152 4.98 -0.87 -17.64
C MET A 152 4.69 0.04 -18.83
N ARG A 153 5.33 1.21 -18.91
CA ARG A 153 5.23 2.07 -20.10
C ARG A 153 5.74 1.37 -21.36
N ALA A 154 6.85 0.64 -21.26
CA ALA A 154 7.37 -0.12 -22.40
C ALA A 154 6.39 -1.22 -22.84
N TYR A 155 5.81 -1.96 -21.88
CA TYR A 155 4.78 -2.97 -22.10
C TYR A 155 3.56 -2.40 -22.86
N GLU A 156 3.02 -1.26 -22.42
CA GLU A 156 1.90 -0.56 -23.07
C GLU A 156 2.20 -0.13 -24.53
N ASN A 157 3.48 -0.03 -24.89
CA ASN A 157 3.93 0.41 -26.21
C ASN A 157 4.53 -0.72 -27.07
N LEU A 158 4.51 -1.98 -26.62
CA LEU A 158 5.08 -3.12 -27.35
C LEU A 158 4.50 -3.31 -28.76
N ASP A 159 3.23 -2.96 -28.95
CA ASP A 159 2.55 -3.14 -30.23
C ASP A 159 2.66 -1.90 -31.15
N ARG A 160 3.40 -0.86 -30.75
CA ARG A 160 3.65 0.34 -31.55
C ARG A 160 5.03 0.29 -32.22
N PRO A 161 5.23 0.91 -33.40
CA PRO A 161 6.55 1.10 -33.96
C PRO A 161 7.47 1.83 -32.97
N ALA A 162 8.70 1.36 -32.80
CA ALA A 162 9.63 1.90 -31.80
C ALA A 162 9.86 3.41 -31.98
N GLU A 163 9.91 3.89 -33.23
CA GLU A 163 10.07 5.30 -33.58
C GLU A 163 8.89 6.19 -33.15
N GLU A 164 7.72 5.59 -32.95
CA GLU A 164 6.48 6.29 -32.56
C GLU A 164 6.19 6.16 -31.06
N SER A 165 6.76 5.17 -30.38
CA SER A 165 6.53 4.88 -28.96
C SER A 165 7.07 5.97 -28.01
N GLY A 166 8.15 6.64 -28.40
CA GLY A 166 8.93 7.50 -27.50
C GLY A 166 9.58 6.74 -26.33
N VAL A 167 9.65 5.41 -26.40
CA VAL A 167 10.30 4.53 -25.42
C VAL A 167 11.63 4.05 -26.03
N PRO A 168 12.73 4.02 -25.25
CA PRO A 168 13.99 3.46 -25.73
C PRO A 168 13.82 1.99 -26.18
N VAL A 169 14.45 1.63 -27.31
CA VAL A 169 14.34 0.27 -27.89
C VAL A 169 14.75 -0.82 -26.90
N ALA A 170 15.81 -0.61 -26.11
CA ALA A 170 16.25 -1.58 -25.12
C ALA A 170 15.17 -1.88 -24.05
N ASN A 171 14.40 -0.87 -23.62
CA ASN A 171 13.31 -1.09 -22.67
C ASN A 171 12.14 -1.84 -23.31
N LEU A 172 11.88 -1.63 -24.61
CA LEU A 172 10.88 -2.42 -25.36
C LEU A 172 11.32 -3.88 -25.49
N GLU A 173 12.60 -4.14 -25.70
CA GLU A 173 13.17 -5.49 -25.75
C GLU A 173 12.99 -6.21 -24.40
N ILE A 174 13.38 -5.57 -23.29
CA ILE A 174 13.19 -6.11 -21.94
C ILE A 174 11.70 -6.37 -21.65
N ALA A 175 10.82 -5.43 -21.98
CA ALA A 175 9.38 -5.61 -21.77
C ALA A 175 8.79 -6.72 -22.64
N ALA A 176 9.35 -6.96 -23.83
CA ALA A 176 8.93 -8.06 -24.70
C ALA A 176 9.35 -9.42 -24.12
N ASP A 177 10.55 -9.48 -23.55
CA ASP A 177 11.08 -10.69 -22.91
C ASP A 177 10.32 -11.06 -21.63
N HIS A 178 9.79 -10.06 -20.91
CA HIS A 178 8.97 -10.22 -19.69
C HIS A 178 7.48 -9.92 -19.89
N ARG A 179 6.95 -10.20 -21.08
CA ARG A 179 5.56 -9.83 -21.44
C ARG A 179 4.51 -10.47 -20.53
N ALA A 180 4.74 -11.69 -20.03
CA ALA A 180 3.77 -12.41 -19.21
C ALA A 180 3.72 -11.82 -17.78
N GLU A 181 4.87 -11.54 -17.21
CA GLU A 181 5.03 -10.95 -15.89
C GLU A 181 4.48 -9.51 -15.86
N LEU A 182 4.71 -8.73 -16.93
CA LEU A 182 4.13 -7.39 -17.05
C LEU A 182 2.62 -7.40 -17.31
N ALA A 183 2.09 -8.43 -17.98
CA ALA A 183 0.65 -8.63 -18.08
C ALA A 183 0.01 -8.86 -16.70
N GLU A 184 0.61 -9.72 -15.86
CA GLU A 184 0.15 -9.95 -14.47
C GLU A 184 0.16 -8.67 -13.64
N LEU A 185 1.14 -7.78 -13.86
CA LEU A 185 1.21 -6.48 -13.17
C LEU A 185 0.22 -5.45 -13.72
N SER A 186 -0.15 -5.54 -15.00
CA SER A 186 -1.00 -4.57 -15.70
C SER A 186 -2.49 -4.85 -15.57
N ASP A 187 -2.89 -6.12 -15.59
CA ASP A 187 -4.30 -6.50 -15.69
C ASP A 187 -5.07 -6.31 -14.37
N GLY A 188 -4.35 -5.98 -13.29
CA GLY A 188 -4.87 -5.56 -11.99
C GLY A 188 -6.23 -6.15 -11.65
N GLY A 189 -6.26 -7.45 -11.34
CA GLY A 189 -7.45 -8.24 -10.97
C GLY A 189 -8.79 -7.62 -11.35
N ASP A 190 -9.20 -7.74 -12.63
CA ASP A 190 -10.51 -7.26 -13.12
C ASP A 190 -11.70 -7.91 -12.38
N ASP A 191 -11.43 -8.98 -11.62
CA ASP A 191 -12.37 -9.72 -10.76
C ASP A 191 -12.26 -9.37 -9.26
N GLY A 192 -11.43 -8.38 -8.89
CA GLY A 192 -11.19 -8.00 -7.50
C GLY A 192 -10.26 -8.94 -6.74
N THR A 193 -9.67 -9.95 -7.39
CA THR A 193 -8.65 -10.79 -6.77
C THR A 193 -7.35 -10.01 -6.62
N ALA A 194 -6.71 -10.16 -5.46
CA ALA A 194 -5.38 -9.63 -5.27
C ALA A 194 -4.39 -10.43 -6.11
N ASP A 195 -3.51 -9.73 -6.82
CA ASP A 195 -2.42 -10.30 -7.60
C ASP A 195 -1.11 -9.50 -7.38
N LYS A 196 -0.07 -9.79 -8.16
CA LYS A 196 1.22 -9.10 -8.11
C LYS A 196 1.12 -7.58 -8.32
N SER A 197 0.11 -7.08 -9.03
CA SER A 197 -0.11 -5.63 -9.18
C SER A 197 -0.35 -4.95 -7.83
N THR A 198 -0.85 -5.68 -6.84
CA THR A 198 -1.03 -5.22 -5.46
C THR A 198 0.31 -4.79 -4.85
N VAL A 199 1.38 -5.55 -5.08
CA VAL A 199 2.74 -5.25 -4.58
C VAL A 199 3.21 -3.91 -5.12
N PHE A 200 3.08 -3.70 -6.43
CA PHE A 200 3.45 -2.45 -7.08
C PHE A 200 2.57 -1.28 -6.61
N GLY A 201 1.25 -1.47 -6.49
CA GLY A 201 0.32 -0.47 -5.96
C GLY A 201 0.62 -0.07 -4.51
N MET A 202 1.09 -1.00 -3.68
CA MET A 202 1.53 -0.73 -2.31
C MET A 202 2.81 0.09 -2.27
N ALA A 203 3.82 -0.28 -3.07
CA ALA A 203 5.03 0.52 -3.22
C ALA A 203 4.69 1.95 -3.66
N TRP A 204 3.78 2.10 -4.62
CA TRP A 204 3.35 3.40 -5.13
C TRP A 204 2.66 4.23 -4.06
N THR A 205 1.72 3.62 -3.33
CA THR A 205 1.02 4.27 -2.22
C THR A 205 2.00 4.72 -1.13
N TRP A 206 3.02 3.91 -0.84
CA TRP A 206 4.06 4.26 0.11
C TRP A 206 4.89 5.45 -0.38
N GLY A 207 5.38 5.39 -1.62
CA GLY A 207 6.16 6.45 -2.24
C GLY A 207 5.41 7.79 -2.32
N MET A 208 4.08 7.78 -2.45
CA MET A 208 3.25 8.99 -2.39
C MET A 208 3.01 9.51 -0.96
N SER A 209 3.05 8.64 0.04
CA SER A 209 2.76 9.01 1.43
C SER A 209 3.94 9.66 2.15
N GLU A 210 5.17 9.35 1.71
CA GLU A 210 6.37 9.99 2.22
C GLU A 210 6.75 11.19 1.34
N GLU A 211 7.47 12.17 1.90
CA GLU A 211 8.06 13.29 1.12
C GLU A 211 9.02 12.81 0.01
N ALA A 212 9.23 11.49 -0.12
CA ALA A 212 9.93 10.79 -1.19
C ALA A 212 9.49 11.21 -2.61
N VAL A 213 8.26 11.74 -2.78
CA VAL A 213 7.83 12.36 -4.06
C VAL A 213 8.79 13.46 -4.52
N GLN A 214 9.45 14.19 -3.62
CA GLN A 214 10.43 15.21 -4.02
C GLN A 214 11.80 14.63 -4.38
N THR A 215 12.19 13.47 -3.83
CA THR A 215 13.50 12.85 -4.06
C THR A 215 13.51 11.87 -5.23
N MET A 216 12.37 11.23 -5.55
CA MET A 216 12.19 10.35 -6.70
C MET A 216 12.39 11.03 -8.07
N GLY A 217 12.71 12.32 -8.09
CA GLY A 217 12.93 13.06 -9.32
C GLY A 217 11.70 13.05 -10.19
N TRP A 218 10.51 13.25 -9.61
CA TRP A 218 9.24 13.25 -10.34
C TRP A 218 9.21 14.26 -11.50
N ASP A 219 10.09 15.27 -11.52
CA ASP A 219 10.32 16.11 -12.70
C ASP A 219 10.78 15.29 -13.93
N THR A 220 11.55 14.22 -13.71
CA THR A 220 11.96 13.25 -14.72
C THR A 220 10.89 12.18 -14.98
N LEU A 221 10.00 11.89 -14.03
CA LEU A 221 8.82 11.04 -14.27
C LEU A 221 7.67 11.80 -14.93
N GLY A 222 7.61 13.13 -14.87
CA GLY A 222 6.58 13.94 -15.51
C GLY A 222 6.64 13.90 -17.05
N GLN A 223 7.80 13.53 -17.62
CA GLN A 223 7.91 13.15 -19.04
C GLN A 223 7.50 11.69 -19.33
N TYR A 224 7.26 10.90 -18.27
CA TYR A 224 6.81 9.52 -18.33
C TYR A 224 5.40 9.25 -17.77
N ALA A 225 4.77 10.21 -17.09
CA ALA A 225 3.38 10.13 -16.66
C ALA A 225 2.42 10.25 -17.87
N PRO A 226 1.30 9.49 -17.90
CA PRO A 226 0.35 9.47 -19.01
C PRO A 226 -0.38 10.79 -19.27
#